data_AF-A0A6B3FHY9-F1
#
_entry.id   AF-A0A6B3FHY9-F1
#
_cell.length_a   1.000
_cell.length_b   1.000
_cell.length_c   1.000
_cell.angle_alpha   90.00
_cell.angle_beta   90.00
_cell.angle_gamma   90.00
#
_symmetry.space_group_name_H-M   'P 1'
#
loop_
_entity.id
_entity.type
_entity.pdbx_description
1 polymer ?
#
loop_
_entity_poly.entity_id
_entity_poly.type
_entity_poly.pdbx_seq_one_letter_code
_entity_poly.pdbx_strand_id
1 'polypeptide(L)' 'MNGPEITLEVAPELRLFVPHDRRGGPTPLVTDGVSTLGHVIESLGVPLTEAGTLLVNGAPVARSH' A
#
# COMPACT_ATOMS: atom_id res chain seq x y z
N MET A 1 3.54 13.44 -13.46
CA MET A 1 2.41 12.65 -13.99
C MET A 1 1.32 12.67 -12.95
N ASN A 2 0.11 13.10 -13.31
CA ASN A 2 -1.05 13.12 -12.40
C ASN A 2 -1.79 11.79 -12.55
N GLY A 3 -1.23 10.73 -11.96
CA GLY A 3 -1.92 9.44 -11.87
C GLY A 3 -3.02 9.47 -10.81
N PRO A 4 -3.86 8.42 -10.72
CA PRO A 4 -4.86 8.30 -9.66
C PRO A 4 -4.21 8.41 -8.27
N GLU A 5 -4.89 9.04 -7.32
CA GLU A 5 -4.43 9.12 -5.94
C GLU A 5 -5.25 8.19 -5.06
N ILE A 6 -4.56 7.45 -4.18
CA ILE A 6 -5.16 6.67 -3.11
C ILE A 6 -4.66 7.19 -1.77
N THR A 7 -5.43 6.91 -0.71
CA THR A 7 -4.95 7.06 0.67
C THR A 7 -4.47 5.70 1.17
N LEU A 8 -3.20 5.61 1.55
CA LEU A 8 -2.57 4.41 2.07
C LEU A 8 -2.48 4.46 3.59
N GLU A 9 -2.91 3.40 4.26
CA GLU A 9 -2.60 3.16 5.67
C GLU A 9 -1.85 1.83 5.81
N VAL A 10 -0.79 1.83 6.62
CA VAL A 10 0.05 0.65 6.87
C VAL A 10 -0.14 0.19 8.31
N ALA A 11 -0.48 -1.10 8.46
CA ALA A 11 -0.64 -1.76 9.76
C ALA A 11 0.62 -1.57 10.62
N PRO A 12 0.50 -1.33 11.94
CA PRO A 12 1.62 -1.06 12.82
C PRO A 12 2.79 -2.05 12.70
N GLU A 13 2.47 -3.33 12.54
CA GLU A 13 3.41 -4.45 12.44
C GLU A 13 4.28 -4.35 11.17
N LEU A 14 3.77 -3.73 10.10
CA LEU A 14 4.46 -3.58 8.82
C LEU A 14 5.23 -2.26 8.70
N ARG A 15 5.10 -1.34 9.67
CA ARG A 15 5.73 -0.03 9.61
C ARG A 15 7.26 -0.09 9.56
N LEU A 16 7.88 -1.18 10.02
CA LEU A 16 9.33 -1.37 9.95
C LEU A 16 9.87 -1.41 8.52
N PHE A 17 9.05 -1.85 7.56
CA PHE A 17 9.41 -2.01 6.15
C PHE A 17 9.29 -0.71 5.34
N VAL A 18 8.45 0.24 5.78
CA VAL A 18 8.17 1.47 5.02
C VAL A 18 9.00 2.67 5.51
N PRO A 19 9.22 3.68 4.64
CA PRO A 19 9.84 4.94 5.02
C PRO A 19 9.14 5.63 6.21
N HIS A 20 9.89 6.40 7.00
CA HIS A 20 9.41 6.99 8.26
C HIS A 20 8.19 7.90 8.09
N ASP A 21 8.13 8.66 6.99
CA ASP A 21 7.02 9.54 6.62
C ASP A 21 5.68 8.79 6.47
N ARG A 22 5.70 7.49 6.16
CA ARG A 22 4.52 6.63 5.98
C ARG A 22 4.10 5.86 7.23
N ARG A 23 4.78 6.05 8.36
CA ARG A 23 4.49 5.34 9.62
C ARG A 23 3.43 6.03 10.50
N GLY A 24 3.16 7.31 10.21
CA GLY A 24 2.37 8.20 11.09
C GLY A 24 0.85 8.13 10.92
N GLY A 25 0.34 7.38 9.95
CA GLY A 25 -1.09 7.31 9.65
C GLY A 25 -1.36 7.29 8.14
N PRO A 26 -2.60 7.56 7.73
CA PRO A 26 -2.97 7.59 6.32
C PRO A 26 -2.15 8.62 5.53
N THR A 27 -1.52 8.19 4.43
CA THR A 27 -0.70 9.05 3.56
C THR A 27 -1.18 8.99 2.11
N PRO A 28 -1.20 10.13 1.38
CA PRO A 28 -1.53 10.13 -0.04
C PRO A 28 -0.45 9.41 -0.85
N LEU A 29 -0.88 8.67 -1.86
CA LEU A 29 0.00 7.96 -2.78
C LEU A 29 -0.57 8.05 -4.21
N VAL A 30 0.23 8.61 -5.11
CA VAL A 30 -0.09 8.61 -6.55
C VAL A 30 0.31 7.25 -7.13
N THR A 31 -0.62 6.60 -7.83
CA THR A 31 -0.40 5.35 -8.55
C THR A 31 -0.32 5.61 -10.06
N ASP A 32 0.09 4.61 -10.83
CA ASP A 32 0.12 4.68 -12.30
C ASP A 32 -1.23 4.30 -12.94
N GLY A 33 -2.22 3.87 -12.14
CA GLY A 33 -3.54 3.44 -12.58
C GLY A 33 -3.59 2.10 -13.30
N VAL A 34 -2.48 1.36 -13.40
CA VAL A 34 -2.39 0.06 -14.10
C VAL A 34 -1.71 -1.02 -13.28
N SER A 35 -0.82 -0.65 -12.37
CA SER A 35 -0.18 -1.55 -11.43
C SER A 35 -1.17 -2.03 -10.38
N THR A 36 -1.06 -3.32 -10.05
CA THR A 36 -1.89 -3.91 -9.00
C THR A 36 -1.45 -3.45 -7.60
N LEU A 37 -2.29 -3.62 -6.59
CA LEU A 37 -1.95 -3.33 -5.20
C LEU A 37 -0.75 -4.14 -4.70
N GLY A 38 -0.56 -5.37 -5.20
CA GLY A 38 0.64 -6.15 -4.95
C GLY A 38 1.91 -5.40 -5.36
N HIS A 39 1.94 -4.85 -6.58
CA HIS A 39 3.07 -4.05 -7.07
C HIS A 39 3.28 -2.78 -6.24
N VAL A 40 2.19 -2.13 -5.82
CA VAL A 40 2.26 -0.95 -4.95
C VAL A 40 2.94 -1.30 -3.61
N ILE A 41 2.56 -2.42 -2.99
CA ILE A 41 3.10 -2.87 -1.70
C ILE A 41 4.58 -3.20 -1.79
N GLU A 42 4.97 -3.93 -2.83
CA GLU A 42 6.39 -4.24 -3.10
C GLU A 42 7.20 -2.96 -3.32
N SER A 43 6.64 -1.99 -4.06
CA SER A 43 7.29 -0.70 -4.30
C SER A 43 7.46 0.14 -3.04
N LEU A 44 6.65 -0.09 -2.00
CA LEU A 44 6.80 0.52 -0.68
C LEU A 44 7.86 -0.18 0.19
N GLY A 45 8.41 -1.29 -0.26
CA GLY A 45 9.43 -2.08 0.44
C GLY A 45 8.88 -3.20 1.33
N VAL A 46 7.55 -3.42 1.33
CA VAL A 46 6.92 -4.48 2.13
C VAL A 46 6.96 -5.79 1.34
N PRO A 47 7.62 -6.86 1.84
CA PRO A 47 7.59 -8.16 1.17
C PRO A 47 6.17 -8.73 1.13
N LEU A 48 5.76 -9.28 -0.02
CA LEU A 48 4.43 -9.91 -0.12
C LEU A 48 4.29 -11.16 0.75
N THR A 49 5.37 -11.77 1.23
CA THR A 49 5.29 -12.85 2.22
C THR A 49 4.86 -12.35 3.60
N GLU A 50 5.15 -11.09 3.92
CA GLU A 50 4.78 -10.43 5.18
C GLU A 50 3.46 -9.65 5.07
N ALA A 51 3.09 -9.24 3.86
CA ALA A 51 1.82 -8.56 3.62
C ALA A 51 0.62 -9.48 3.90
N GLY A 52 -0.14 -9.14 4.93
CA GLY A 52 -1.40 -9.79 5.30
C GLY A 52 -2.56 -9.46 4.35
N THR A 53 -3.76 -9.28 4.92
CA THR A 53 -4.96 -8.92 4.14
C THR A 53 -4.85 -7.50 3.59
N LEU A 54 -5.10 -7.36 2.29
CA LEU A 54 -5.20 -6.05 1.66
C LEU A 54 -6.64 -5.59 1.69
N LEU A 55 -6.86 -4.34 2.11
CA LEU A 55 -8.18 -3.74 2.18
C LEU A 55 -8.28 -2.56 1.22
N VAL A 56 -9.35 -2.51 0.44
CA VAL A 56 -9.78 -1.32 -0.30
C VAL A 56 -11.11 -0.88 0.26
N ASN A 57 -11.16 0.34 0.81
CA ASN A 57 -12.36 0.86 1.47
C ASN A 57 -12.94 -0.10 2.53
N GLY A 58 -12.05 -0.78 3.27
CA GLY A 58 -12.42 -1.76 4.29
C GLY A 58 -12.79 -3.16 3.79
N ALA A 59 -12.85 -3.39 2.47
CA ALA A 59 -13.16 -4.68 1.89
C ALA A 59 -11.88 -5.46 1.51
N PRO A 60 -11.78 -6.76 1.80
CA PRO A 60 -10.64 -7.57 1.42
C PRO A 60 -10.56 -7.73 -0.10
N VAL A 61 -9.35 -7.57 -0.64
CA VAL A 61 -9.07 -7.72 -2.07
C VAL A 61 -7.87 -8.64 -2.31
N ALA A 62 -7.80 -9.22 -3.50
CA ALA A 62 -6.63 -9.96 -3.94
C ALA A 62 -5.46 -9.00 -4.23
N ARG A 63 -4.23 -9.52 -4.18
CA ARG A 63 -3.00 -8.77 -4.57
C ARG A 63 -2.99 -8.33 -6.03
N SER A 64 -3.81 -8.98 -6.86
CA SER A 64 -4.01 -8.67 -8.27
C SER A 64 -5.05 -7.57 -8.51
N HIS A 65 -5.62 -6.98 -7.45
CA HIS A 65 -6.51 -5.82 -7.56
C HIS A 65 -5.79 -4.63 -8.18
#